data_AF-A0A537ZVH2-F1
#
_entry.id   AF-A0A537ZVH2-F1
#
_cell.length_a   1.000
_cell.length_b   1.000
_cell.length_c   1.000
_cell.angle_alpha   90.00
_cell.angle_beta   90.00
_cell.angle_gamma   90.00
#
_symmetry.space_group_name_H-M   'P 1'
#
loop_
_entity.id
_entity.type
_entity.pdbx_description
1 polymer ?
#
loop_
_entity_poly.entity_id
_entity_poly.type
_entity_poly.pdbx_seq_one_letter_code
_entity_poly.pdbx_strand_id
1 'polypeptide(L)'
;MREFAADPETTVHPQTVIEHFGSWNEAKRTAGLVPRRFARREELVGLLRDLGEELGRIPTAKDLDERRGSMPSKSLYWHTFGSLSSALREAGFDVPVGEERLERAVEQGAALARTLKRLPKFADWAEARREDDALMTEWQVYRMFDARRGAWSTFQFLIREQLLEEGVDVGSDGRLA
;
A
#
# COMPACT_ATOMS: atom_id res chain seq x y z
N MET A 1 2.77 0.52 31.51
CA MET A 1 3.42 0.65 32.84
C MET A 1 4.68 1.50 32.77
N ARG A 2 5.62 1.25 31.84
CA ARG A 2 6.85 2.09 31.70
C ARG A 2 6.58 3.59 31.47
N GLU A 3 5.61 3.94 30.63
CA GLU A 3 5.32 5.35 30.30
C GLU A 3 4.76 6.14 31.50
N PHE A 4 4.02 5.49 32.39
CA PHE A 4 3.37 6.11 33.56
C PHE A 4 4.29 6.17 34.78
N ALA A 5 5.15 5.16 34.95
CA ALA A 5 6.18 5.16 36.00
C ALA A 5 7.35 6.13 35.69
N ALA A 6 7.44 6.62 34.46
CA ALA A 6 8.48 7.55 34.02
C ALA A 6 8.05 9.02 34.13
N ASP A 7 6.77 9.29 34.39
CA ASP A 7 6.25 10.65 34.55
C ASP A 7 6.16 11.03 36.04
N PRO A 8 6.99 11.95 36.53
CA PRO A 8 7.00 12.35 37.94
C PRO A 8 5.73 13.10 38.38
N GLU A 9 4.94 13.65 37.44
CA GLU A 9 3.67 14.32 37.73
C GLU A 9 2.53 13.33 37.96
N THR A 10 2.75 12.05 37.67
CA THR A 10 1.76 11.01 37.88
C THR A 10 1.64 10.65 39.36
N THR A 11 0.55 11.11 39.98
CA THR A 11 0.27 10.89 41.41
C THR A 11 -0.56 9.63 41.69
N VAL A 12 -1.15 9.03 40.66
CA VAL A 12 -2.05 7.87 40.79
C VAL A 12 -1.24 6.58 40.63
N HIS A 13 -1.51 5.57 41.44
CA HIS A 13 -0.87 4.26 41.29
C HIS A 13 -1.52 3.48 40.12
N PRO A 14 -0.76 2.74 39.27
CA PRO A 14 -1.32 1.99 38.15
C PRO A 14 -2.48 1.04 38.51
N GLN A 15 -2.44 0.47 39.72
CA GLN A 15 -3.51 -0.40 40.23
C GLN A 15 -4.85 0.33 40.35
N THR A 16 -4.85 1.59 40.78
CA THR A 16 -6.06 2.41 40.92
C THR A 16 -6.76 2.61 39.56
N VAL A 17 -5.97 2.75 38.48
CA VAL A 17 -6.53 2.84 37.12
C VAL A 17 -7.16 1.51 36.69
N ILE A 18 -6.52 0.39 37.01
CA ILE A 18 -7.08 -0.94 36.70
C ILE A 18 -8.37 -1.18 37.49
N GLU A 19 -8.42 -0.80 38.77
CA GLU A 19 -9.61 -0.96 39.62
C GLU A 19 -10.79 -0.12 39.12
N HIS A 20 -10.54 1.10 38.64
CA HIS A 20 -11.60 1.99 38.18
C HIS A 20 -12.10 1.66 36.76
N PHE A 21 -11.20 1.34 35.83
CA PHE A 21 -11.53 1.14 34.42
C PHE A 21 -11.56 -0.35 34.01
N GLY A 22 -11.29 -1.27 34.93
CA GLY A 22 -11.21 -2.71 34.70
C GLY A 22 -9.93 -3.18 34.00
N SER A 23 -9.43 -2.41 33.04
CA SER A 23 -8.12 -2.66 32.42
C SER A 23 -7.47 -1.38 31.90
N TRP A 24 -6.15 -1.44 31.70
CA TRP A 24 -5.41 -0.32 31.10
C TRP A 24 -5.85 0.01 29.67
N ASN A 25 -6.28 -0.99 28.90
CA ASN A 25 -6.76 -0.77 27.54
C ASN A 25 -8.12 -0.05 27.54
N GLU A 26 -8.99 -0.37 28.49
CA GLU A 26 -10.25 0.35 28.68
C GLU A 26 -10.02 1.79 29.17
N ALA A 27 -9.05 1.99 30.08
CA ALA A 27 -8.66 3.34 30.49
C ALA A 27 -8.18 4.17 29.29
N LYS A 28 -7.33 3.61 28.42
CA LYS A 28 -6.89 4.28 27.19
C LYS A 28 -8.06 4.65 26.28
N ARG A 29 -8.96 3.69 26.01
CA ARG A 29 -10.15 3.94 25.18
C ARG A 29 -11.04 5.03 25.74
N THR A 30 -11.26 5.01 27.05
CA THR A 30 -12.06 6.03 27.74
C THR A 30 -11.41 7.41 27.64
N ALA A 31 -10.08 7.48 27.60
CA ALA A 31 -9.32 8.69 27.35
C ALA A 31 -9.22 9.07 25.86
N GLY A 32 -9.91 8.37 24.95
CA GLY A 32 -9.83 8.61 23.50
C GLY A 32 -8.52 8.14 22.86
N LEU A 33 -7.70 7.37 23.58
CA LEU A 33 -6.43 6.83 23.10
C LEU A 33 -6.61 5.40 22.59
N VAL A 34 -5.89 5.06 21.52
CA VAL A 34 -5.89 3.69 20.99
C VAL A 34 -4.85 2.83 21.71
N PRO A 35 -5.25 1.68 22.29
CA PRO A 35 -4.30 0.71 22.83
C PRO A 35 -3.39 0.16 21.73
N ARG A 36 -2.08 0.34 21.87
CA ARG A 36 -1.11 -0.17 20.86
C ARG A 36 -1.12 -1.70 20.73
N ARG A 37 -1.38 -2.41 21.82
CA ARG A 37 -1.58 -3.86 21.84
C ARG A 37 -3.06 -4.13 22.03
N PHE A 38 -3.59 -5.08 21.27
CA PHE A 38 -5.02 -5.40 21.26
C PHE A 38 -5.91 -4.24 20.76
N ALA A 39 -5.37 -3.40 19.88
CA ALA A 39 -6.19 -2.48 19.09
C ALA A 39 -7.23 -3.28 18.31
N ARG A 40 -8.46 -2.79 18.33
CA ARG A 40 -9.57 -3.32 17.54
C ARG A 40 -9.41 -2.90 16.09
N ARG A 41 -10.08 -3.62 15.18
CA ARG A 41 -10.01 -3.35 13.73
C ARG A 41 -10.37 -1.89 13.43
N GLU A 42 -11.43 -1.38 14.04
CA GLU A 42 -11.95 -0.03 13.82
C GLU A 42 -10.98 1.03 14.38
N GLU A 43 -10.32 0.73 15.49
CA GLU A 43 -9.30 1.60 16.09
C GLU A 43 -8.05 1.71 15.19
N LEU A 44 -7.66 0.60 14.55
CA LEU A 44 -6.57 0.57 13.57
C LEU A 44 -6.91 1.36 12.31
N VAL A 45 -8.15 1.26 11.84
CA VAL A 45 -8.66 2.05 10.72
C VAL A 45 -8.63 3.55 11.02
N GLY A 46 -9.11 3.95 12.20
CA GLY A 46 -9.07 5.35 12.64
C GLY A 46 -7.65 5.91 12.65
N LEU A 47 -6.69 5.17 13.22
CA LEU A 47 -5.28 5.59 13.25
C LEU A 47 -4.68 5.79 11.85
N LEU A 48 -5.06 4.97 10.86
CA LEU A 48 -4.59 5.16 9.49
C LEU A 48 -5.20 6.41 8.86
N ARG A 49 -6.48 6.69 9.13
CA ARG A 49 -7.16 7.91 8.64
C ARG A 49 -6.51 9.15 9.23
N ASP A 50 -6.35 9.22 10.55
CA ASP A 50 -5.73 10.33 11.26
C ASP A 50 -4.30 10.58 10.73
N LEU A 51 -3.54 9.50 10.52
CA LEU A 51 -2.19 9.61 9.96
C LEU A 51 -2.19 10.15 8.52
N GLY A 52 -3.16 9.76 7.69
CA GLY A 52 -3.25 10.28 6.33
C GLY A 52 -3.68 11.73 6.28
N GLU A 53 -4.57 12.16 7.17
CA GLU A 53 -4.94 13.57 7.36
C GLU A 53 -3.74 14.40 7.79
N GLU A 54 -2.96 13.92 8.76
CA GLU A 54 -1.75 14.61 9.23
C GLU A 54 -0.68 14.73 8.13
N LEU A 55 -0.50 13.69 7.32
CA LEU A 55 0.50 13.68 6.24
C LEU A 55 0.01 14.40 4.97
N GLY A 56 -1.30 14.63 4.81
CA GLY A 56 -1.91 15.09 3.57
C GLY A 56 -1.75 14.11 2.39
N ARG A 57 -1.43 12.83 2.67
CA ARG A 57 -1.22 11.77 1.67
C ARG A 57 -1.48 10.40 2.27
N ILE A 58 -1.61 9.38 1.41
CA ILE A 58 -1.78 7.98 1.83
C ILE A 58 -0.56 7.55 2.67
N PRO A 59 -0.76 7.04 3.90
CA PRO A 59 0.32 6.52 4.72
C PRO A 59 1.02 5.32 4.08
N THR A 60 2.33 5.23 4.26
CA THR A 60 3.19 4.13 3.79
C THR A 60 3.68 3.28 4.95
N ALA A 61 4.18 2.08 4.66
CA ALA A 61 4.81 1.23 5.67
C ALA A 61 6.01 1.91 6.36
N LYS A 62 6.69 2.83 5.66
CA LYS A 62 7.80 3.61 6.21
C LYS A 62 7.30 4.63 7.25
N ASP A 63 6.18 5.30 6.98
CA ASP A 63 5.57 6.25 7.93
C ASP A 63 5.19 5.57 9.25
N LEU A 64 4.65 4.34 9.18
CA LEU A 64 4.37 3.53 10.38
C LEU A 64 5.67 3.16 11.13
N ASP A 65 6.73 2.87 10.39
CA ASP A 65 8.04 2.50 10.95
C ASP A 65 8.77 3.71 11.57
N GLU A 66 8.54 4.92 11.08
CA GLU A 66 9.03 6.19 11.67
C GLU A 66 8.24 6.56 12.92
N ARG A 67 6.95 6.20 12.99
CA ARG A 67 6.05 6.50 14.11
C ARG A 67 5.87 5.33 15.08
N ARG A 68 6.89 4.48 15.24
CA ARG A 68 6.84 3.32 16.16
C ARG A 68 6.49 3.66 17.60
N GLY A 69 6.60 4.91 18.05
CA GLY A 69 6.20 5.32 19.40
C GLY A 69 4.68 5.41 19.60
N SER A 70 3.97 5.96 18.60
CA SER A 70 2.53 6.24 18.66
C SER A 70 1.70 5.22 17.88
N MET A 71 2.25 4.65 16.80
CA MET A 71 1.52 3.72 15.93
C MET A 71 1.68 2.25 16.37
N PRO A 72 0.64 1.44 16.18
CA PRO A 72 0.76 -0.02 16.17
C PRO A 72 1.70 -0.50 15.06
N SER A 73 2.31 -1.66 15.26
CA SER A 73 3.28 -2.20 14.31
C SER A 73 2.63 -2.57 12.98
N LYS A 74 3.38 -2.48 11.88
CA LYS A 74 2.92 -2.98 10.57
C LYS A 74 2.42 -4.43 10.64
N SER A 75 3.09 -5.29 11.41
CA SER A 75 2.67 -6.70 11.60
C SER A 75 1.26 -6.83 12.14
N LEU A 76 0.81 -5.92 13.02
CA LEU A 76 -0.57 -5.96 13.52
C LEU A 76 -1.57 -5.70 12.38
N TYR A 77 -1.32 -4.70 11.53
CA TYR A 77 -2.14 -4.45 10.35
C TYR A 77 -2.15 -5.65 9.39
N TRP A 78 -1.00 -6.31 9.19
CA TRP A 78 -0.94 -7.52 8.37
C TRP A 78 -1.79 -8.66 8.95
N HIS A 79 -1.71 -8.93 10.25
CA HIS A 79 -2.49 -9.99 10.88
C HIS A 79 -4.00 -9.68 10.91
N THR A 80 -4.38 -8.40 11.06
CA THR A 80 -5.79 -8.01 11.14
C THR A 80 -6.45 -7.90 9.77
N PHE A 81 -5.76 -7.32 8.77
CA PHE A 81 -6.35 -6.98 7.47
C PHE A 81 -5.81 -7.83 6.31
N GLY A 82 -4.86 -8.72 6.56
CA GLY A 82 -4.15 -9.50 5.54
C GLY A 82 -3.05 -8.70 4.81
N SER A 83 -3.22 -7.39 4.66
CA SER A 83 -2.20 -6.48 4.11
C SER A 83 -2.40 -5.04 4.58
N LEU A 84 -1.34 -4.23 4.52
CA LEU A 84 -1.47 -2.79 4.78
C LEU A 84 -2.36 -2.10 3.73
N SER A 85 -2.32 -2.53 2.46
CA SER A 85 -3.18 -1.98 1.41
C SER A 85 -4.67 -2.20 1.72
N SER A 86 -5.02 -3.37 2.25
CA SER A 86 -6.40 -3.67 2.67
C SER A 86 -6.82 -2.77 3.83
N ALA A 87 -5.93 -2.56 4.82
CA ALA A 87 -6.20 -1.68 5.94
C ALA A 87 -6.39 -0.21 5.49
N LEU A 88 -5.56 0.26 4.56
CA LEU A 88 -5.67 1.61 3.99
C LEU A 88 -6.99 1.79 3.21
N ARG A 89 -7.43 0.79 2.44
CA ARG A 89 -8.75 0.82 1.79
C ARG A 89 -9.89 0.90 2.79
N GLU A 90 -9.83 0.10 3.86
CA GLU A 90 -10.83 0.17 4.93
C GLU A 90 -10.83 1.53 5.65
N ALA A 91 -9.68 2.23 5.66
CA ALA A 91 -9.58 3.60 6.14
C ALA A 91 -10.12 4.68 5.18
N GLY A 92 -10.50 4.29 3.96
CA GLY A 92 -11.05 5.18 2.94
C GLY A 92 -10.00 5.73 1.97
N PHE A 93 -8.77 5.20 1.97
CA PHE A 93 -7.78 5.57 0.96
C PHE A 93 -8.01 4.81 -0.33
N ASP A 94 -7.86 5.52 -1.45
CA ASP A 94 -7.85 4.93 -2.78
C ASP A 94 -6.49 4.25 -3.03
N VAL A 95 -6.39 2.98 -2.64
CA VAL A 95 -5.18 2.16 -2.85
C VAL A 95 -5.46 1.13 -3.94
N PRO A 96 -4.83 1.26 -5.12
CA PRO A 96 -5.06 0.34 -6.23
C PRO A 96 -4.87 -1.12 -5.82
N VAL A 97 -5.80 -2.00 -6.20
CA VAL A 97 -5.69 -3.46 -6.00
C VAL A 97 -4.77 -4.11 -7.02
N GLY A 98 -4.49 -5.41 -6.87
CA GLY A 98 -3.60 -6.14 -7.79
C GLY A 98 -4.07 -6.06 -9.26
N GLU A 99 -5.38 -6.17 -9.47
CA GLU A 99 -6.02 -6.07 -10.78
C GLU A 99 -5.95 -4.65 -11.37
N GLU A 100 -6.40 -3.63 -10.64
CA GLU A 100 -6.30 -2.22 -11.07
C GLU A 100 -4.85 -1.78 -11.35
N ARG A 101 -3.88 -2.29 -10.58
CA ARG A 101 -2.45 -2.04 -10.85
C ARG A 101 -2.00 -2.70 -12.14
N LEU A 102 -2.50 -3.89 -12.43
CA LEU A 102 -2.18 -4.62 -13.64
C LEU A 102 -2.78 -3.90 -14.85
N GLU A 103 -4.06 -3.53 -14.78
CA GLU A 103 -4.75 -2.74 -15.81
C GLU A 103 -3.99 -1.45 -16.11
N ARG A 104 -3.63 -0.66 -15.08
CA ARG A 104 -2.83 0.55 -15.25
C ARG A 104 -1.45 0.28 -15.88
N ALA A 105 -0.79 -0.81 -15.51
CA ALA A 105 0.49 -1.18 -16.14
C ALA A 105 0.29 -1.53 -17.61
N VAL A 106 -0.78 -2.24 -17.96
CA VAL A 106 -1.13 -2.60 -19.34
C VAL A 106 -1.45 -1.35 -20.16
N GLU A 107 -2.22 -0.41 -19.63
CA GLU A 107 -2.49 0.90 -20.25
C GLU A 107 -1.20 1.69 -20.52
N GLN A 108 -0.32 1.79 -19.51
CA GLN A 108 0.99 2.42 -19.65
C GLN A 108 1.84 1.74 -20.74
N GLY A 109 1.76 0.41 -20.84
CA GLY A 109 2.43 -0.37 -21.87
C GLY A 109 1.85 -0.19 -23.26
N ALA A 110 0.53 -0.09 -23.39
CA ALA A 110 -0.13 0.20 -24.66
C ALA A 110 0.24 1.61 -25.16
N ALA A 111 0.24 2.60 -24.27
CA ALA A 111 0.70 3.96 -24.57
C ALA A 111 2.16 3.97 -25.04
N LEU A 112 3.06 3.29 -24.32
CA LEU A 112 4.46 3.18 -24.71
C LEU A 112 4.62 2.44 -26.05
N ALA A 113 3.85 1.38 -26.28
CA ALA A 113 3.88 0.61 -27.53
C ALA A 113 3.53 1.48 -28.74
N ARG A 114 2.52 2.36 -28.60
CA ARG A 114 2.13 3.32 -29.64
C ARG A 114 3.23 4.30 -29.99
N THR A 115 3.95 4.79 -28.97
CA THR A 115 5.11 5.67 -29.14
C THR A 115 6.26 4.95 -29.85
N LEU A 116 6.55 3.70 -29.45
CA LEU A 116 7.63 2.90 -30.02
C LEU A 116 7.29 2.24 -31.37
N LYS A 117 6.01 2.22 -31.76
CA LYS A 117 5.46 1.45 -32.89
C LYS A 117 5.72 -0.07 -32.80
N ARG A 118 5.92 -0.57 -31.58
CA ARG A 118 6.12 -1.98 -31.26
C ARG A 118 5.89 -2.21 -29.77
N LEU A 119 5.60 -3.46 -29.38
CA LEU A 119 5.50 -3.85 -27.98
C LEU A 119 6.81 -3.51 -27.23
N PRO A 120 6.73 -2.92 -26.02
CA PRO A 120 7.90 -2.53 -25.25
C PRO A 120 8.65 -3.76 -24.75
N LYS A 121 9.96 -3.77 -24.93
CA LYS A 121 10.88 -4.67 -24.23
C LYS A 121 11.18 -4.09 -22.85
N PHE A 122 11.76 -4.91 -21.99
CA PHE A 122 12.20 -4.50 -20.66
C PHE A 122 13.05 -3.22 -20.69
N ALA A 123 14.02 -3.15 -21.61
CA ALA A 123 14.89 -1.99 -21.75
C ALA A 123 14.14 -0.71 -22.16
N ASP A 124 13.12 -0.83 -23.01
CA ASP A 124 12.33 0.33 -23.45
C ASP A 124 11.49 0.87 -22.28
N TRP A 125 10.92 -0.02 -21.47
CA TRP A 125 10.19 0.37 -20.28
C TRP A 125 11.11 1.03 -19.25
N ALA A 126 12.30 0.47 -19.04
CA ALA A 126 13.31 1.03 -18.17
C ALA A 126 13.76 2.42 -18.61
N GLU A 127 13.87 2.63 -19.92
CA GLU A 127 14.15 3.93 -20.51
C GLU A 127 13.01 4.92 -20.31
N ALA A 128 11.79 4.54 -20.69
CA ALA A 128 10.62 5.39 -20.49
C ALA A 128 10.44 5.78 -19.01
N ARG A 129 10.66 4.84 -18.08
CA ARG A 129 10.58 5.11 -16.64
C ARG A 129 11.66 6.08 -16.15
N ARG A 130 12.82 6.17 -16.79
CA ARG A 130 13.84 7.18 -16.47
C ARG A 130 13.40 8.58 -16.88
N GLU A 131 12.54 8.68 -17.89
CA GLU A 131 12.02 9.96 -18.41
C GLU A 131 10.72 10.39 -17.73
N ASP A 132 9.87 9.43 -17.33
CA ASP A 132 8.60 9.67 -16.65
C ASP A 132 8.50 8.87 -15.35
N ASP A 133 8.54 9.59 -14.22
CA ASP A 133 8.44 9.01 -12.89
C ASP A 133 7.06 8.41 -12.55
N ALA A 134 6.03 8.74 -13.34
CA ALA A 134 4.68 8.21 -13.17
C ALA A 134 4.51 6.79 -13.71
N LEU A 135 5.42 6.32 -14.57
CA LEU A 135 5.47 4.93 -15.00
C LEU A 135 5.74 4.01 -13.79
N MET A 136 5.13 2.83 -13.81
CA MET A 136 5.49 1.81 -12.82
C MET A 136 6.93 1.36 -13.04
N THR A 137 7.62 0.98 -11.97
CA THR A 137 8.94 0.36 -12.12
C THR A 137 8.77 -1.05 -12.69
N GLU A 138 9.77 -1.52 -13.40
CA GLU A 138 9.85 -2.87 -13.96
C GLU A 138 9.65 -3.90 -12.84
N TRP A 139 10.24 -3.64 -11.66
CA TRP A 139 10.05 -4.49 -10.48
C TRP A 139 8.62 -4.48 -9.92
N GLN A 140 7.86 -3.40 -10.11
CA GLN A 140 6.44 -3.42 -9.78
C GLN A 140 5.68 -4.32 -10.76
N VAL A 141 5.97 -4.22 -12.07
CA VAL A 141 5.37 -5.08 -13.11
C VAL A 141 5.71 -6.56 -12.87
N TYR A 142 6.99 -6.89 -12.63
CA TYR A 142 7.41 -8.28 -12.37
C TYR A 142 6.69 -8.92 -11.18
N ARG A 143 6.48 -8.16 -10.12
CA ARG A 143 5.83 -8.65 -8.90
C ARG A 143 4.34 -8.92 -9.09
N MET A 144 3.70 -8.38 -10.14
CA MET A 144 2.31 -8.73 -10.48
C MET A 144 2.18 -10.16 -10.99
N PHE A 145 3.25 -10.73 -11.56
CA PHE A 145 3.27 -12.06 -12.14
C PHE A 145 4.09 -13.06 -11.29
N ASP A 146 4.09 -12.87 -9.97
CA ASP A 146 4.85 -13.66 -8.99
C ASP A 146 6.36 -13.80 -9.31
N ALA A 147 6.94 -12.82 -10.02
CA ALA A 147 8.33 -12.86 -10.48
C ALA A 147 8.73 -14.16 -11.22
N ARG A 148 7.76 -14.82 -11.88
CA ARG A 148 8.02 -16.06 -12.64
C ARG A 148 8.84 -15.77 -13.90
N ARG A 149 9.59 -16.78 -14.36
CA ARG A 149 10.22 -16.74 -15.69
C ARG A 149 9.13 -16.52 -16.74
N GLY A 150 9.31 -15.51 -17.60
CA GLY A 150 8.33 -15.13 -18.61
C GLY A 150 7.34 -14.05 -18.19
N ALA A 151 7.44 -13.47 -16.98
CA ALA A 151 6.58 -12.36 -16.54
C ALA A 151 6.48 -11.22 -17.56
N TRP A 152 7.60 -10.85 -18.19
CA TRP A 152 7.59 -9.82 -19.23
C TRP A 152 6.85 -10.26 -20.50
N SER A 153 6.95 -11.52 -20.88
CA SER A 153 6.21 -12.06 -22.04
C SER A 153 4.71 -12.10 -21.77
N THR A 154 4.29 -12.44 -20.55
CA THR A 154 2.89 -12.34 -20.12
C THR A 154 2.43 -10.88 -20.16
N PHE A 155 3.25 -9.96 -19.68
CA PHE A 155 2.94 -8.53 -19.74
C PHE A 155 2.80 -8.01 -21.18
N GLN A 156 3.73 -8.37 -22.08
CA GLN A 156 3.62 -8.05 -23.51
C GLN A 156 2.39 -8.66 -24.16
N PHE A 157 2.01 -9.88 -23.78
CA PHE A 157 0.78 -10.51 -24.22
C PHE A 157 -0.44 -9.69 -23.81
N LEU A 158 -0.53 -9.26 -22.54
CA LEU A 158 -1.64 -8.43 -22.07
C LEU A 158 -1.70 -7.06 -22.78
N ILE A 159 -0.56 -6.42 -23.00
CA ILE A 159 -0.51 -5.17 -23.79
C ILE A 159 -1.02 -5.41 -25.22
N ARG A 160 -0.65 -6.53 -25.84
CA ARG A 160 -1.14 -6.91 -27.17
C ARG A 160 -2.65 -7.09 -27.17
N GLU A 161 -3.21 -7.83 -26.22
CA GLU A 161 -4.66 -8.04 -26.14
C GLU A 161 -5.40 -6.70 -25.98
N GLN A 162 -4.93 -5.82 -25.08
CA GLN A 162 -5.48 -4.47 -24.92
C GLN A 162 -5.46 -3.66 -26.23
N LEU A 163 -4.33 -3.68 -26.95
CA LEU A 163 -4.21 -2.97 -28.22
C LEU A 163 -5.17 -3.50 -29.28
N LEU A 164 -5.37 -4.82 -29.33
CA LEU A 164 -6.32 -5.46 -30.24
C LEU A 164 -7.77 -5.12 -29.90
N GLU A 165 -8.11 -5.08 -28.60
CA GLU A 165 -9.42 -4.62 -28.13
C GLU A 165 -9.68 -3.16 -28.50
N GLU A 166 -8.64 -2.32 -28.47
CA GLU A 166 -8.66 -0.92 -28.91
C GLU A 166 -8.57 -0.76 -30.45
N GLY A 167 -8.56 -1.85 -31.22
CA GLY A 167 -8.58 -1.86 -32.68
C GLY A 167 -7.24 -1.58 -33.37
N VAL A 168 -6.12 -1.68 -32.64
CA VAL A 168 -4.77 -1.55 -33.18
C VAL A 168 -4.26 -2.91 -33.65
N ASP A 169 -3.81 -3.01 -34.90
CA ASP A 169 -3.24 -4.26 -35.42
C ASP A 169 -1.81 -4.46 -34.90
N VAL A 170 -1.55 -5.67 -34.38
CA VAL A 170 -0.27 -6.05 -33.78
C VAL A 170 0.24 -7.32 -34.46
N GLY A 171 1.30 -7.16 -35.23
CA GLY A 171 1.98 -8.24 -35.95
C GLY A 171 2.55 -9.30 -35.00
N SER A 172 2.83 -10.49 -35.54
CA SER A 172 3.42 -11.60 -34.78
C SER A 172 4.85 -11.31 -34.27
N ASP A 173 5.52 -10.34 -34.87
CA ASP A 173 6.83 -9.81 -34.43
C ASP A 173 6.71 -8.71 -33.36
N GLY A 174 5.48 -8.36 -32.97
CA GLY A 174 5.16 -7.33 -31.97
C GLY A 174 5.19 -5.90 -32.51
N ARG A 175 5.27 -5.67 -33.82
CA ARG A 175 5.13 -4.34 -34.41
C ARG A 175 3.66 -3.92 -34.52
N LEU A 176 3.40 -2.63 -34.32
CA LEU A 176 2.08 -2.03 -34.49
C LEU A 176 1.96 -1.49 -35.91
N ALA A 177 0.81 -1.70 -36.57
CA ALA A 177 0.50 -1.14 -37.89
C ALA A 177 -0.26 0.19 -37.80
#